data_AF-A0AAW4EYS6-F1
#
_entry.id   AF-A0AAW4EYS6-F1
#
_cell.length_a   1.000
_cell.length_b   1.000
_cell.length_c   1.000
_cell.angle_alpha   90.00
_cell.angle_beta   90.00
_cell.angle_gamma   90.00
#
_symmetry.space_group_name_H-M   'P 1'
#
loop_
_entity.id
_entity.type
_entity.pdbx_description
1 polymer ?
#
loop_
_entity_poly.entity_id
_entity_poly.type
_entity_poly.pdbx_seq_one_letter_code
_entity_poly.pdbx_strand_id
1 'polypeptide(L)' 'YGQAVAVITAYRNVFIQDDPGMHFRRVIRNAEGQRRWRCRNSEPDAGKVLNTRLASDGLLRQ' A
#
# COMPACT_ATOMS: atom_id res chain seq x y z
N TYR A 1 -7.46 -4.23 -10.69
CA TYR A 1 -6.39 -4.64 -9.75
C TYR A 1 -4.95 -4.36 -10.19
N GLY A 2 -4.63 -4.15 -11.48
CA GLY A 2 -3.23 -4.12 -11.97
C GLY A 2 -2.24 -3.26 -11.19
N GLN A 3 -2.59 -2.00 -10.88
CA GLN A 3 -1.68 -1.10 -10.15
C GLN A 3 -1.47 -1.50 -8.68
N ALA A 4 -2.52 -1.98 -8.01
CA ALA A 4 -2.38 -2.43 -6.62
C ALA A 4 -1.50 -3.68 -6.52
N VAL A 5 -1.67 -4.61 -7.46
CA VAL A 5 -0.85 -5.81 -7.58
C VAL A 5 0.61 -5.44 -7.86
N ALA A 6 0.87 -4.54 -8.81
CA ALA A 6 2.24 -4.08 -9.11
C ALA A 6 2.95 -3.53 -7.86
N VAL A 7 2.26 -2.71 -7.05
CA VAL A 7 2.85 -2.13 -5.84
C VAL A 7 3.12 -3.19 -4.76
N ILE A 8 2.19 -4.11 -4.48
CA ILE A 8 2.45 -5.17 -3.49
C ILE A 8 3.50 -6.17 -3.97
N THR A 9 3.69 -6.32 -5.28
CA THR A 9 4.76 -7.14 -5.87
C THR A 9 6.11 -6.42 -5.82
N ALA A 10 6.14 -5.09 -5.91
CA ALA A 10 7.38 -4.32 -5.82
C ALA A 10 7.84 -4.09 -4.38
N TYR A 11 6.93 -3.99 -3.41
CA TYR A 11 7.24 -3.61 -2.03
C TYR A 11 6.85 -4.69 -1.02
N ARG A 12 7.77 -5.05 -0.11
CA ARG A 12 7.55 -6.10 0.91
C ARG A 12 6.62 -5.64 2.03
N ASN A 13 6.47 -4.33 2.19
CA ASN A 13 5.76 -3.76 3.31
C ASN A 13 4.41 -3.13 2.95
N VAL A 14 3.95 -3.34 1.72
CA VAL A 14 2.62 -2.93 1.25
C VAL A 14 1.69 -4.14 1.21
N PHE A 15 0.50 -3.98 1.77
CA PHE A 15 -0.50 -5.04 1.88
C PHE A 15 -1.87 -4.54 1.43
N ILE A 16 -2.66 -5.46 0.89
CA ILE A 16 -4.09 -5.26 0.65
C ILE A 16 -4.87 -5.85 1.83
N GLN A 17 -5.83 -5.11 2.37
CA GLN A 17 -6.75 -5.55 3.42
C GLN A 17 -8.20 -5.29 2.98
N ASP A 18 -9.14 -6.05 3.56
CA ASP A 18 -10.59 -5.89 3.39
C ASP A 18 -11.09 -5.97 1.94
N ASP A 19 -10.90 -7.09 1.22
CA ASP A 19 -11.30 -7.14 -0.20
C ASP A 19 -12.35 -8.19 -0.56
N PRO A 20 -13.43 -7.79 -1.25
CA PRO A 20 -14.18 -8.66 -2.15
C PRO A 20 -14.34 -8.12 -3.59
N GLY A 21 -13.51 -7.17 -4.07
CA GLY A 21 -13.55 -6.78 -5.51
C GLY A 21 -12.93 -5.42 -5.89
N MET A 22 -13.33 -4.33 -5.24
CA MET A 22 -12.85 -2.97 -5.60
C MET A 22 -12.72 -2.04 -4.38
N HIS A 23 -13.18 -2.50 -3.23
CA HIS A 23 -13.28 -1.71 -2.00
C HIS A 23 -12.17 -2.03 -1.00
N PHE A 24 -11.01 -2.45 -1.49
CA PHE A 24 -9.88 -2.77 -0.64
C PHE A 24 -9.18 -1.55 -0.07
N ARG A 25 -8.47 -1.79 1.03
CA ARG A 25 -7.58 -0.85 1.69
C ARG A 25 -6.13 -1.24 1.44
N ARG A 26 -5.30 -0.24 1.15
CA ARG A 26 -3.85 -0.40 1.10
C ARG A 26 -3.27 -0.04 2.46
N VAL A 27 -2.32 -0.84 2.92
CA VAL A 27 -1.68 -0.68 4.22
C VAL A 27 -0.18 -0.74 4.05
N ILE A 28 0.55 0.21 4.63
CA ILE A 28 2.00 0.18 4.73
C ILE A 28 2.39 -0.15 6.16
N ARG A 29 3.30 -1.11 6.32
CA ARG A 29 3.89 -1.46 7.62
C ARG A 29 5.38 -1.13 7.65
N ASN A 30 5.94 -0.91 8.83
CA ASN A 30 7.40 -0.85 8.97
C ASN A 30 8.00 -2.28 8.98
N ALA A 31 9.33 -2.38 9.07
CA ALA A 31 10.04 -3.65 9.15
C ALA A 31 9.61 -4.52 10.36
N GLU A 32 9.16 -3.89 11.44
CA GLU A 32 8.66 -4.54 12.66
C GLU A 32 7.18 -4.98 12.55
N GLY A 33 6.54 -4.76 11.40
CA GLY A 33 5.14 -5.14 11.17
C GLY A 33 4.11 -4.17 11.74
N GLN A 34 4.53 -3.04 12.33
CA GLN A 34 3.63 -1.99 12.80
C GLN A 34 3.03 -1.21 11.63
N ARG A 35 1.73 -0.93 11.70
CA ARG A 35 1.00 -0.18 10.66
C ARG A 35 1.40 1.30 10.70
N ARG A 36 2.08 1.75 9.65
CA ARG A 36 2.47 3.16 9.44
C ARG A 36 1.40 3.96 8.72
N TRP A 37 0.66 3.32 7.82
CA TRP A 37 -0.37 4.01 7.02
C TRP A 37 -1.46 3.04 6.54
N ARG A 38 -2.67 3.57 6.35
CA ARG A 38 -3.83 2.86 5.79
C ARG A 38 -4.72 3.85 5.05
N CYS A 39 -5.17 3.48 3.86
CA CYS A 39 -6.10 4.27 3.05
C CYS A 39 -6.93 3.37 2.13
N ARG A 40 -8.15 3.77 1.80
CA ARG A 40 -9.02 3.07 0.86
C ARG A 40 -8.65 3.44 -0.58
N ASN A 41 -8.73 2.49 -1.50
CA ASN A 41 -8.39 2.76 -2.90
C ASN A 41 -9.29 3.82 -3.57
N SER A 42 -10.50 4.05 -3.04
CA SER A 42 -11.46 5.03 -3.52
C SER A 42 -11.28 6.44 -2.92
N GLU A 43 -10.35 6.64 -1.99
CA GLU A 43 -10.11 7.97 -1.43
C GLU A 43 -9.38 8.86 -2.46
N PRO A 44 -9.76 10.15 -2.58
CA PRO A 44 -9.07 11.10 -3.44
C PRO A 44 -7.60 11.24 -3.00
N ASP A 45 -6.71 11.42 -3.98
CA ASP A 45 -5.25 11.54 -3.78
C ASP A 45 -4.54 10.37 -3.08
N ALA A 46 -5.22 9.25 -2.81
CA ALA A 46 -4.63 8.07 -2.18
C ALA A 46 -3.36 7.57 -2.90
N GLY A 47 -3.33 7.68 -4.23
CA GLY A 47 -2.16 7.33 -5.05
C GLY A 47 -0.97 8.27 -4.85
N LYS A 48 -1.20 9.58 -4.70
CA LYS A 48 -0.11 10.55 -4.44
C LYS A 48 0.48 10.35 -3.06
N VAL A 49 -0.38 10.24 -2.04
CA VAL A 49 0.05 10.00 -0.66
C VAL A 49 0.79 8.67 -0.55
N LEU A 50 0.34 7.63 -1.26
CA LEU A 50 1.04 6.36 -1.34
C LEU A 50 2.45 6.53 -1.89
N ASN A 51 2.65 7.23 -3.01
CA ASN A 51 3.97 7.43 -3.59
C ASN A 51 4.91 8.18 -2.63
N THR A 52 4.43 9.21 -1.94
CA THR A 52 5.23 9.92 -0.91
C THR A 52 5.62 8.97 0.23
N ARG A 53 4.69 8.11 0.68
CA ARG A 53 4.98 7.14 1.74
C ARG A 53 5.91 6.03 1.29
N LEU A 54 5.84 5.58 0.05
CA LEU A 54 6.79 4.62 -0.50
C LEU A 54 8.19 5.22 -0.65
N ALA A 55 8.30 6.51 -0.94
CA ALA A 55 9.59 7.19 -0.99
C ALA A 55 10.27 7.27 0.39
N SER A 56 9.49 7.44 1.48
CA SER A 56 10.05 7.53 2.84
C SER A 56 10.15 6.19 3.58
N ASP A 57 9.11 5.36 3.50
CA ASP A 57 8.95 4.14 4.31
C ASP A 57 8.96 2.86 3.43
N GLY A 58 9.10 2.97 2.11
CA GLY A 58 9.00 1.84 1.19
C GLY A 58 10.16 0.86 1.32
N LEU A 59 9.84 -0.42 1.47
CA LEU A 59 10.83 -1.50 1.47
C LEU A 59 10.66 -2.31 0.18
N LEU A 60 11.61 -2.22 -0.73
CA LEU A 60 11.59 -3.00 -1.98
C LEU A 60 11.69 -4.50 -1.69
N ARG A 61 11.00 -5.32 -2.47
CA ARG A 61 11.27 -6.75 -2.56
C ARG A 61 12.52 -6.91 -3.43
N GLN A 62 13.54 -7.56 -2.90
CA GLN A 62 14.71 -7.99 -3.69
C GLN A 62 14.34 -9.19 -4.56
#